data_AF-A0A0F8ZQI4-F1
#
_entry.id   AF-A0A0F8ZQI4-F1
#
_cell.length_a   1.000
_cell.length_b   1.000
_cell.length_c   1.000
_cell.angle_alpha   90.00
_cell.angle_beta   90.00
_cell.angle_gamma   90.00
#
_symmetry.space_group_name_H-M   'P 1'
#
loop_
_entity.id
_entity.type
_entity.pdbx_description
1 polymer ?
#
loop_
_entity_poly.entity_id
_entity_poly.type
_entity_poly.pdbx_seq_one_letter_code
_entity_poly.pdbx_strand_id
1 'polypeptide(L)'
;MFSFGTSSERKLDTVDFELVRVPRLVMTWGIYDFTIVWGWRSNEQQMDAFLSGNSKKKTGSYHQVTKGGKPNAQAFDFAPWCLLPAGYGALTGEMGIPWKDTHAFAVLGGLM
;
A
#
# COMPACT_ATOMS: atom_id res chain seq x y z
N MET A 1 0.80 16.69 11.47
CA MET A 1 1.72 16.57 10.31
C MET A 1 1.49 15.19 9.74
N PHE A 2 1.14 15.09 8.45
CA PHE A 2 0.91 13.82 7.77
C PHE A 2 2.24 13.07 7.70
N SER A 3 2.28 11.85 8.24
CA SER A 3 3.50 11.02 8.29
C SER A 3 3.14 9.56 8.22
N PHE A 4 3.98 8.77 7.57
CA PHE A 4 3.85 7.32 7.62
C PHE A 4 4.09 6.80 9.04
N GLY A 5 3.23 5.88 9.47
CA GLY A 5 3.54 5.06 10.64
C GLY A 5 4.72 4.11 10.36
N THR A 6 5.36 3.61 11.43
CA THR A 6 6.54 2.73 11.34
C THR A 6 6.33 1.51 10.44
N SER A 7 5.11 0.96 10.40
CA SER A 7 4.77 -0.18 9.54
C SER A 7 4.73 0.17 8.05
N SER A 8 4.37 1.41 7.69
CA SER A 8 4.37 1.87 6.30
C SER A 8 5.80 2.18 5.83
N GLU A 9 6.60 2.85 6.67
CA GLU A 9 8.01 3.11 6.36
C GLU A 9 8.80 1.83 6.11
N ARG A 10 8.67 0.82 7.00
CA ARG A 10 9.35 -0.47 6.81
C ARG A 10 8.99 -1.19 5.51
N LYS A 11 7.78 -0.97 4.98
CA LYS A 11 7.39 -1.51 3.68
C LYS A 11 8.05 -0.72 2.55
N LEU A 12 8.08 0.61 2.65
CA LEU A 12 8.77 1.46 1.67
C LEU A 12 10.28 1.21 1.63
N ASP A 13 10.91 0.84 2.76
CA ASP A 13 12.34 0.47 2.82
C ASP A 13 12.70 -0.74 1.93
N THR A 14 11.69 -1.50 1.48
CA THR A 14 11.86 -2.67 0.61
C THR A 14 11.56 -2.40 -0.87
N VAL A 15 11.22 -1.15 -1.20
CA VAL A 15 10.81 -0.70 -2.54
C VAL A 15 11.96 0.07 -3.20
N ASP A 16 12.02 0.02 -4.52
CA ASP A 16 13.00 0.79 -5.29
C ASP A 16 12.93 2.28 -4.93
N PHE A 17 14.10 2.89 -4.74
CA PHE A 17 14.19 4.23 -4.17
C PHE A 17 13.51 5.31 -5.04
N GLU A 18 13.50 5.14 -6.37
CA GLU A 18 12.84 6.11 -7.25
C GLU A 18 11.32 6.02 -7.07
N LEU A 19 10.79 4.82 -6.88
CA LEU A 19 9.37 4.60 -6.69
C LEU A 19 8.89 5.12 -5.32
N VAL A 20 9.73 5.07 -4.28
CA VAL A 20 9.43 5.61 -2.94
C VAL A 20 9.26 7.14 -2.94
N ARG A 21 9.83 7.86 -3.92
CA ARG A 21 9.71 9.33 -4.00
C ARG A 21 8.27 9.80 -4.20
N VAL A 22 7.47 9.03 -4.92
CA VAL A 22 6.06 9.33 -5.21
C VAL A 22 5.22 9.38 -3.93
N PRO A 23 5.07 8.30 -3.14
CA PRO A 23 4.26 8.34 -1.93
C PRO A 23 4.81 9.34 -0.90
N ARG A 24 6.14 9.54 -0.85
CA ARG A 24 6.72 10.57 0.02
C ARG A 24 6.30 11.99 -0.39
N LEU A 25 6.29 12.30 -1.70
CA LEU A 25 5.82 13.59 -2.20
C LEU A 25 4.33 13.78 -1.92
N VAL A 26 3.50 12.79 -2.24
CA VAL A 26 2.05 12.85 -2.01
C VAL A 26 1.73 13.12 -0.53
N MET A 27 2.45 12.48 0.38
CA MET A 27 2.29 12.70 1.83
C MET A 27 2.55 14.17 2.22
N THR A 28 3.48 14.87 1.54
CA THR A 28 3.77 16.28 1.82
C THR A 28 2.64 17.24 1.43
N TRP A 29 1.77 16.85 0.51
CA TRP A 29 0.65 17.70 0.08
C TRP A 29 -0.45 17.79 1.14
N GLY A 30 -0.52 16.81 2.05
CA GLY A 30 -1.52 16.81 3.14
C GLY A 30 -2.98 16.78 2.65
N ILE A 31 -3.21 16.29 1.43
CA ILE A 31 -4.54 16.22 0.80
C ILE A 31 -5.33 15.02 1.34
N TYR A 32 -4.66 13.88 1.54
CA TYR A 32 -5.30 12.62 1.91
C TYR A 32 -4.38 11.78 2.78
N ASP A 33 -4.90 11.21 3.87
CA ASP A 33 -4.21 10.24 4.72
C ASP A 33 -4.18 8.86 4.04
N PHE A 34 -3.04 8.20 4.03
CA PHE A 34 -2.93 6.87 3.44
C PHE A 34 -1.87 6.01 4.11
N THR A 35 -1.99 4.70 3.88
CA THR A 35 -1.09 3.68 4.42
C THR A 35 -0.47 2.86 3.29
N ILE A 36 0.72 2.34 3.54
CA ILE A 36 1.38 1.38 2.65
C ILE A 36 1.00 -0.02 3.12
N VAL A 37 0.32 -0.75 2.25
CA VAL A 37 -0.21 -2.09 2.50
C VAL A 37 0.85 -3.13 2.18
N TRP A 38 1.55 -2.99 1.05
CA TRP A 38 2.61 -3.91 0.64
C TRP A 38 3.81 -3.16 0.04
N GLY A 39 5.00 -3.64 0.37
CA GLY A 39 6.24 -3.34 -0.35
C GLY A 39 6.71 -4.61 -1.06
N TRP A 40 7.91 -5.07 -0.75
CA TRP A 40 8.37 -6.38 -1.21
C TRP A 40 7.57 -7.54 -0.62
N ARG A 41 7.41 -8.60 -1.40
CA ARG A 41 6.73 -9.85 -1.00
C ARG A 41 7.65 -11.05 -1.17
N SER A 42 7.65 -11.94 -0.17
CA SER A 42 8.28 -13.26 -0.28
C SER A 42 7.51 -14.16 -1.25
N ASN A 43 8.08 -15.34 -1.55
CA ASN A 43 7.38 -16.35 -2.33
C ASN A 43 6.14 -16.88 -1.61
N GLU A 44 6.20 -17.06 -0.28
CA GLU A 44 5.02 -17.47 0.48
C GLU A 44 3.93 -16.39 0.42
N GLN A 45 4.29 -15.13 0.67
CA GLN A 45 3.34 -14.02 0.63
C GLN A 45 2.72 -13.83 -0.77
N GLN A 46 3.48 -14.06 -1.83
CA GLN A 46 2.96 -14.00 -3.18
C GLN A 46 2.02 -15.18 -3.48
N MET A 47 2.33 -16.38 -2.98
CA MET A 47 1.46 -17.54 -3.10
C MET A 47 0.15 -17.33 -2.33
N ASP A 48 0.21 -16.81 -1.10
CA ASP A 48 -0.97 -16.48 -0.31
C ASP A 48 -1.85 -15.45 -1.01
N ALA A 49 -1.24 -14.43 -1.61
CA ALA A 49 -1.96 -13.45 -2.43
C ALA A 49 -2.61 -14.10 -3.66
N PHE A 50 -1.97 -15.08 -4.29
CA PHE A 50 -2.56 -15.81 -5.41
C PHE A 50 -3.73 -16.70 -4.96
N LEU A 51 -3.56 -17.47 -3.89
CA LEU A 51 -4.58 -18.39 -3.37
C LEU A 51 -5.81 -17.65 -2.83
N SER A 52 -5.61 -16.47 -2.22
CA SER A 52 -6.69 -15.60 -1.76
C SER A 52 -7.38 -14.79 -2.86
N GLY A 53 -6.92 -14.90 -4.11
CA GLY A 53 -7.46 -14.16 -5.25
C GLY A 53 -7.00 -12.70 -5.37
N ASN A 54 -6.15 -12.23 -4.45
CA ASN A 54 -5.57 -10.87 -4.45
C ASN A 54 -4.46 -10.68 -5.51
N SER A 55 -4.03 -11.76 -6.17
CA SER A 55 -3.08 -11.71 -7.28
C SER A 55 -3.45 -12.74 -8.34
N LYS A 56 -3.33 -12.37 -9.62
CA LYS A 56 -3.41 -13.32 -10.74
C LYS A 56 -2.09 -14.06 -11.00
N LYS A 57 -1.00 -13.62 -10.38
CA LYS A 57 0.35 -14.17 -10.56
C LYS A 57 0.77 -14.98 -9.34
N LYS A 58 1.21 -16.23 -9.56
CA LYS A 58 1.80 -17.10 -8.52
C LYS A 58 3.23 -16.68 -8.14
N THR A 59 3.98 -16.18 -9.12
CA THR A 59 5.37 -15.72 -9.01
C THR A 59 5.63 -14.66 -10.09
N GLY A 60 6.79 -14.02 -10.06
CA GLY A 60 7.16 -12.97 -11.02
C GLY A 60 6.32 -11.70 -10.89
N SER A 61 5.87 -11.42 -9.67
CA SER A 61 5.25 -10.13 -9.32
C SER A 61 6.34 -9.06 -9.18
N TYR A 62 6.02 -7.82 -9.50
CA TYR A 62 6.95 -6.69 -9.30
C TYR A 62 7.29 -6.46 -7.81
N HIS A 63 6.45 -6.95 -6.90
CA HIS A 63 6.75 -6.98 -5.48
C HIS A 63 7.86 -7.96 -5.11
N GLN A 64 8.20 -8.93 -5.96
CA GLN A 64 9.23 -9.93 -5.66
C GLN A 64 10.61 -9.55 -6.23
N VAL A 65 10.73 -8.40 -6.89
CA VAL A 65 12.01 -7.95 -7.47
C VAL A 65 13.04 -7.73 -6.36
N THR A 66 14.26 -8.22 -6.62
CA THR A 66 15.41 -8.04 -5.74
C THR A 66 16.57 -7.43 -6.51
N LYS A 67 17.46 -6.72 -5.80
CA LYS A 67 18.68 -6.12 -6.36
C LYS A 67 19.84 -6.45 -5.44
N GLY A 68 20.87 -7.12 -5.96
CA GLY A 68 22.00 -7.58 -5.14
C GLY A 68 21.58 -8.53 -3.99
N GLY A 69 20.55 -9.36 -4.22
CA GLY A 69 20.04 -10.30 -3.22
C GLY A 69 19.19 -9.69 -2.10
N LYS A 70 18.90 -8.37 -2.16
CA LYS A 70 18.04 -7.67 -1.19
C LYS A 70 16.71 -7.27 -1.82
N PRO A 71 15.63 -7.12 -1.02
CA PRO A 71 14.37 -6.54 -1.47
C PRO A 71 14.58 -5.23 -2.23
N ASN A 72 14.02 -5.12 -3.43
CA ASN A 72 14.01 -3.90 -4.25
C ASN A 72 12.77 -3.93 -5.14
N ALA A 73 11.60 -4.02 -4.50
CA ALA A 73 10.33 -4.16 -5.19
C ALA A 73 10.10 -3.00 -6.16
N GLN A 74 9.62 -3.31 -7.36
CA GLN A 74 9.26 -2.33 -8.38
C GLN A 74 7.75 -2.00 -8.34
N ALA A 75 7.10 -2.33 -7.23
CA ALA A 75 5.70 -2.02 -6.96
C ALA A 75 5.49 -1.91 -5.45
N PHE A 76 4.50 -1.12 -5.05
CA PHE A 76 3.98 -1.06 -3.70
C PHE A 76 2.45 -0.95 -3.78
N ASP A 77 1.76 -1.45 -2.76
CA ASP A 77 0.32 -1.29 -2.62
C ASP A 77 0.04 -0.27 -1.52
N PHE A 78 -0.94 0.59 -1.75
CA PHE A 78 -1.37 1.62 -0.82
C PHE A 78 -2.89 1.56 -0.63
N ALA A 79 -3.36 2.19 0.44
CA ALA A 79 -4.78 2.32 0.70
C ALA A 79 -5.12 3.63 1.42
N PRO A 80 -6.31 4.21 1.16
CA PRO A 80 -6.80 5.35 1.91
C PRO A 80 -6.91 5.00 3.40
N TRP A 81 -6.60 5.96 4.26
CA TRP A 81 -6.70 5.84 5.71
C TRP A 81 -7.56 6.97 6.24
N CYS A 82 -8.81 6.69 6.59
CA CYS A 82 -9.75 7.75 6.97
C CYS A 82 -10.68 7.27 8.07
N LEU A 83 -11.50 8.19 8.59
CA LEU A 83 -12.61 7.85 9.45
C LEU A 83 -13.60 6.99 8.64
N LEU A 84 -13.94 5.81 9.15
CA LEU A 84 -14.79 4.87 8.43
C LEU A 84 -16.25 5.34 8.45
N PRO A 85 -16.92 5.45 7.27
CA PRO A 85 -18.33 5.76 7.21
C PRO A 85 -19.20 4.65 7.80
N ALA A 86 -20.41 5.00 8.24
CA ALA A 86 -21.40 4.02 8.67
C ALA A 86 -21.67 2.98 7.57
N GLY A 87 -21.63 1.69 7.91
CA GLY A 87 -21.88 0.59 6.98
C GLY A 87 -20.62 -0.03 6.32
N TYR A 88 -19.43 0.48 6.63
CA TYR A 88 -18.16 -0.04 6.10
C TYR A 88 -17.54 -1.17 6.94
N GLY A 89 -18.27 -1.70 7.92
CA GLY A 89 -17.90 -2.93 8.65
C GLY A 89 -17.11 -2.73 9.95
N ALA A 90 -16.86 -1.48 10.34
CA ALA A 90 -16.35 -1.11 11.66
C ALA A 90 -17.35 -0.20 12.38
N LEU A 91 -17.17 -0.02 13.69
CA LEU A 91 -17.94 0.93 14.48
C LEU A 91 -17.77 2.34 13.87
N THR A 92 -18.87 3.09 13.80
CA THR A 92 -18.82 4.47 13.31
C THR A 92 -17.85 5.28 14.17
N GLY A 93 -16.91 5.98 13.54
CA GLY A 93 -15.91 6.80 14.23
C GLY A 93 -14.53 6.17 14.43
N GLU A 94 -14.25 4.99 13.88
CA GLU A 94 -12.90 4.40 13.86
C GLU A 94 -12.11 4.82 12.61
N MET A 95 -10.79 4.99 12.75
CA MET A 95 -9.89 5.16 11.62
C MET A 95 -9.58 3.81 10.99
N GLY A 96 -9.62 3.72 9.66
CA GLY A 96 -9.31 2.49 8.95
C GLY A 96 -9.25 2.65 7.43
N ILE A 97 -9.17 1.52 6.74
CA ILE A 97 -9.20 1.47 5.28
C ILE A 97 -10.65 1.25 4.81
N PRO A 98 -11.26 2.19 4.07
CA PRO A 98 -12.60 2.05 3.54
C PRO A 98 -12.62 1.14 2.30
N TRP A 99 -12.38 -0.17 2.46
CA TRP A 99 -12.22 -1.12 1.34
C TRP A 99 -13.34 -1.14 0.30
N LYS A 100 -14.55 -0.69 0.66
CA LYS A 100 -15.71 -0.64 -0.26
C LYS A 100 -15.84 0.71 -1.00
N ASP A 101 -15.04 1.71 -0.65
CA ASP A 101 -15.14 3.07 -1.21
C ASP A 101 -14.16 3.21 -2.36
N THR A 102 -14.57 2.80 -3.54
CA THR A 102 -13.72 2.86 -4.73
C THR A 102 -13.35 4.28 -5.13
N HIS A 103 -14.11 5.31 -4.72
CA HIS A 103 -13.77 6.70 -5.00
C HIS A 103 -12.57 7.17 -4.18
N ALA A 104 -12.52 6.82 -2.89
CA ALA A 104 -11.35 7.11 -2.05
C ALA A 104 -10.06 6.50 -2.64
N PHE A 105 -10.14 5.25 -3.12
CA PHE A 105 -9.02 4.61 -3.81
C PHE A 105 -8.65 5.28 -5.13
N ALA A 106 -9.63 5.69 -5.94
CA ALA A 106 -9.38 6.36 -7.22
C ALA A 106 -8.73 7.74 -7.03
N VAL A 107 -9.19 8.52 -6.05
CA VAL A 107 -8.59 9.83 -5.72
C VAL A 107 -7.14 9.64 -5.30
N LEU A 108 -6.88 8.74 -4.36
CA LEU A 108 -5.52 8.47 -3.90
C LEU A 108 -4.63 7.93 -5.03
N GLY A 109 -5.16 7.05 -5.87
CA GLY A 109 -4.45 6.53 -7.04
C GLY A 109 -4.15 7.58 -8.11
N GLY A 110 -4.93 8.65 -8.20
CA GLY A 110 -4.63 9.78 -9.09
C GLY A 110 -3.53 10.71 -8.57
N LEU A 111 -3.17 10.61 -7.28
CA LEU A 111 -2.06 11.35 -6.69
C LEU A 111 -0.72 10.60 -6.84
N MET A 112 -0.77 9.27 -6.96
CA MET A 112 0.38 8.37 -7.11
C MET A 112 0.81 8.27 -8.57
#